data_AF-A0A3C0JPD6-F1
#
_entry.id   AF-A0A3C0JPD6-F1
#
_cell.length_a   1.000
_cell.length_b   1.000
_cell.length_c   1.000
_cell.angle_alpha   90.00
_cell.angle_beta   90.00
_cell.angle_gamma   90.00
#
_symmetry.space_group_name_H-M   'P 1'
#
loop_
_entity.id
_entity.type
_entity.pdbx_description
1 polymer ?
#
loop_
_entity_poly.entity_id
_entity_poly.type
_entity_poly.pdbx_seq_one_letter_code
_entity_poly.pdbx_strand_id
1 'polypeptide(L)' 'ERIVSHGNAFGMYFFDPEGNRVEVYYRTGVPVPQPHGDLINLEDSDEKLMGDARELLLAK' A
#
# COMPACT_ATOMS: atom_id res chain seq x y z
N GLU A 1 6.22 -11.01 6.25
CA GLU A 1 4.99 -10.26 5.96
C GLU A 1 5.36 -8.82 5.65
N ARG A 2 4.71 -8.18 4.67
CA ARG A 2 5.03 -6.80 4.27
C ARG A 2 3.74 -6.05 4.01
N ILE A 3 3.57 -4.89 4.66
CA ILE A 3 2.44 -3.99 4.46
C ILE A 3 2.99 -2.71 3.86
N VAL A 4 2.48 -2.32 2.68
CA VAL A 4 3.00 -1.20 1.91
C VAL A 4 1.92 -0.36 1.25
N SER A 5 2.27 0.89 0.96
CA SER A 5 1.59 1.74 0.01
C SER A 5 2.34 1.75 -1.32
N HIS A 6 1.60 1.52 -2.40
CA HIS A 6 2.00 1.82 -3.77
C HIS A 6 1.45 3.19 -4.23
N GLY A 7 0.86 3.97 -3.31
CA GLY A 7 0.12 5.20 -3.58
C GLY A 7 -1.26 4.94 -4.19
N ASN A 8 -1.32 4.16 -5.26
CA ASN A 8 -2.57 3.76 -5.92
C ASN A 8 -3.29 2.57 -5.24
N ALA A 9 -2.58 1.83 -4.38
CA ALA A 9 -3.11 0.74 -3.59
C ALA A 9 -2.30 0.55 -2.29
N PHE A 10 -2.96 0.09 -1.23
CA PHE A 10 -2.32 -0.47 -0.04
C PHE A 10 -2.29 -1.99 -0.17
N GLY A 11 -1.12 -2.60 -0.03
CA GLY A 11 -0.91 -4.04 -0.21
C GLY A 11 -0.39 -4.69 1.06
N MET A 12 -0.93 -5.86 1.41
CA MET A 12 -0.46 -6.74 2.46
C MET A 12 -0.06 -8.09 1.87
N TYR A 13 1.20 -8.46 2.06
CA TYR A 13 1.79 -9.69 1.54
C TYR A 13 2.08 -10.70 2.65
N PHE A 14 1.62 -11.93 2.45
CA PHE A 14 1.84 -13.06 3.35
C PHE A 14 1.95 -14.35 2.54
N PHE A 15 2.33 -15.44 3.22
CA PHE A 15 2.36 -16.78 2.63
C PHE A 15 1.15 -17.57 3.10
N ASP A 16 0.49 -18.28 2.20
CA ASP A 16 -0.52 -19.27 2.58
C ASP A 16 0.15 -20.54 3.17
N PRO A 17 -0.63 -21.49 3.73
CA PRO A 17 -0.07 -22.73 4.28
C PRO A 17 0.69 -23.61 3.28
N GLU A 18 0.48 -23.41 1.97
CA GLU A 18 1.17 -24.14 0.89
C GLU A 18 2.47 -23.43 0.45
N GLY A 19 2.75 -22.26 1.00
CA GLY A 19 3.94 -21.46 0.70
C GLY A 19 3.79 -20.53 -0.51
N ASN A 20 2.57 -20.36 -1.04
CA ASN A 20 2.33 -19.39 -2.11
C ASN A 20 2.31 -17.98 -1.54
N ARG A 21 2.92 -17.04 -2.28
CA ARG A 21 2.85 -15.63 -1.91
C ARG A 21 1.50 -15.05 -2.33
N VAL A 22 0.74 -14.60 -1.34
CA VAL A 22 -0.57 -13.97 -1.53
C VAL A 22 -0.45 -12.48 -1.24
N GLU A 23 -1.23 -11.68 -1.96
CA GLU A 23 -1.44 -10.26 -1.68
C GLU A 23 -2.94 -10.00 -1.49
N VAL A 24 -3.27 -9.25 -0.44
CA VAL A 24 -4.56 -8.59 -0.29
C VAL A 24 -4.31 -7.10 -0.43
N TYR A 25 -5.11 -6.42 -1.26
CA TYR A 25 -4.93 -5.00 -1.49
C TYR A 25 -6.24 -4.21 -1.40
N TYR A 26 -6.11 -2.94 -1.00
CA TYR A 26 -7.15 -1.93 -1.05
C TYR A 26 -6.76 -0.86 -2.07
N ARG A 27 -7.67 -0.53 -3.00
CA ARG A 27 -7.42 0.51 -4.01
C ARG A 27 -7.76 1.89 -3.44
N THR A 28 -6.78 2.80 -3.44
CA THR A 28 -6.95 4.16 -2.89
C THR A 28 -7.69 5.10 -3.85
N GLY A 29 -7.72 4.78 -5.15
CA GLY A 29 -8.27 5.63 -6.20
C GLY A 29 -7.36 6.79 -6.61
N VAL A 30 -6.19 6.92 -5.98
CA VAL A 30 -5.19 7.94 -6.31
C VAL A 30 -4.39 7.45 -7.54
N PRO A 31 -4.24 8.24 -8.61
CA PRO A 31 -3.59 7.81 -9.85
C PRO A 31 -2.05 7.85 -9.77
N VAL A 32 -1.46 7.34 -8.68
CA VAL A 32 0.00 7.28 -8.51
C VAL A 32 0.58 6.24 -9.48
N PRO A 33 1.54 6.61 -10.34
CA PRO A 33 2.24 5.65 -11.20
C PRO A 33 3.17 4.78 -10.36
N GLN A 34 3.35 3.52 -10.74
CA GLN A 34 4.40 2.70 -10.13
C GLN A 34 5.79 3.16 -10.64
N PRO A 35 6.87 2.94 -9.86
CA PRO A 35 6.95 2.11 -8.65
C PRO A 35 6.97 2.88 -7.33
N HIS A 36 6.13 2.47 -6.38
CA HIS A 36 6.24 2.83 -4.96
C HIS A 36 6.11 1.57 -4.11
N GLY A 37 6.52 1.60 -2.85
CA GLY A 37 6.51 0.42 -1.97
C GLY A 37 6.83 0.76 -0.54
N ASP A 38 6.32 1.90 -0.09
CA ASP A 38 6.60 2.51 1.20
C ASP A 38 5.89 1.74 2.30
N LEU A 39 6.59 1.44 3.40
CA LEU A 39 5.97 0.74 4.53
C LEU A 39 4.91 1.63 5.17
N ILE A 40 3.77 1.04 5.50
CA ILE A 40 2.68 1.74 6.20
C ILE A 40 2.24 0.93 7.43
N ASN A 41 1.70 1.64 8.42
CA ASN A 41 1.07 1.05 9.59
C ASN A 41 -0.45 1.10 9.45
N LEU A 42 -1.13 -0.05 9.49
CA LEU A 42 -2.60 -0.10 9.39
C LEU A 42 -3.32 0.38 10.65
N GLU A 43 -2.59 0.63 11.74
CA GLU A 43 -3.15 1.25 12.94
C GLU A 43 -3.22 2.79 12.84
N ASP A 44 -2.62 3.38 11.81
CA ASP A 44 -2.75 4.80 11.53
C ASP A 44 -4.19 5.13 11.08
N SER A 45 -4.61 6.39 11.25
CA SER A 45 -5.92 6.81 10.77
C SER A 45 -6.04 6.77 9.24
N ASP A 46 -7.24 6.49 8.75
CA ASP A 46 -7.55 6.51 7.31
C ASP A 46 -7.14 7.83 6.65
N GLU A 47 -7.37 8.96 7.33
CA GLU A 47 -6.99 10.29 6.84
C GLU A 47 -5.48 10.41 6.62
N LYS A 48 -4.68 9.89 7.56
CA LYS A 48 -3.22 9.88 7.43
C LYS A 48 -2.79 8.98 6.28
N LEU A 49 -3.26 7.73 6.24
CA LEU A 49 -2.90 6.77 5.21
C LEU A 49 -3.24 7.28 3.80
N MET A 50 -4.43 7.85 3.63
CA MET A 50 -4.85 8.43 2.36
C MET A 50 -4.14 9.75 2.06
N GLY A 51 -3.71 10.50 3.07
CA GLY A 51 -2.83 11.67 2.93
C GLY A 51 -1.49 11.26 2.33
N ASP A 52 -0.79 10.34 2.99
CA ASP A 52 0.51 9.80 2.58
C ASP A 52 0.43 9.24 1.13
N ALA A 53 -0.65 8.51 0.80
CA ALA A 53 -0.88 7.99 -0.55
C ALA A 53 -1.01 9.09 -1.63
N ARG A 54 -1.60 10.24 -1.30
CA ARG A 54 -1.72 11.38 -2.22
C ARG A 54 -0.41 12.12 -2.37
N GLU A 55 0.39 12.22 -1.30
CA GLU A 55 1.70 12.85 -1.36
C GLU A 55 2.65 12.12 -2.33
N LEU A 56 2.49 10.81 -2.49
CA LEU A 56 3.22 10.05 -3.50
C LEU A 56 2.95 10.49 -4.94
N LEU A 57 1.84 11.17 -5.26
CA LEU A 57 1.66 11.79 -6.58
C LEU A 57 2.68 12.89 -6.87
N LEU A 58 3.21 13.51 -5.82
CA LEU A 58 4.14 14.63 -5.89
C LEU A 58 5.60 14.16 -5.81
N ALA A 59 5.82 12.95 -5.29
CA ALA A 59 7.11 12.29 -5.26
C ALA A 59 7.45 11.76 -6.67
N LYS A 60 8.41 12.40 -7.34
CA LYS A 60 8.92 11.96 -8.64
C LYS A 60 9.78 10.69 -8.54
#